data_AF-A0A924XKW0-F1
#
_entry.id   AF-A0A924XKW0-F1
#
_cell.length_a   1.000
_cell.length_b   1.000
_cell.length_c   1.000
_cell.angle_alpha   90.00
_cell.angle_beta   90.00
_cell.angle_gamma   90.00
#
_symmetry.space_group_name_H-M   'P 1'
#
loop_
_entity.id
_entity.type
_entity.pdbx_description
1 polymer ?
#
loop_
_entity_poly.entity_id
_entity_poly.type
_entity_poly.pdbx_seq_one_letter_code
_entity_poly.pdbx_strand_id
1 'polypeptide(L)' 'HHLAHLVVHGALHLRGHDHDQPGDARRMEMTETRLLHRLGVPNPWRPR' A
#
# COMPACT_ATOMS: atom_id res chain seq x y z
N HIS A 1 -6.52 10.99 0.09
CA HIS A 1 -5.23 10.79 -0.61
C HIS A 1 -5.30 9.55 -1.51
N HIS A 2 -6.29 9.49 -2.41
CA HIS A 2 -6.53 8.29 -3.21
C HIS A 2 -5.49 8.10 -4.31
N LEU A 3 -5.10 9.18 -5.01
CA LEU A 3 -4.06 9.13 -6.05
C LEU A 3 -2.71 8.64 -5.50
N ALA A 4 -2.25 9.19 -4.37
CA ALA A 4 -1.00 8.77 -3.75
C ALA A 4 -0.99 7.28 -3.37
N HIS A 5 -2.12 6.78 -2.83
CA HIS A 5 -2.32 5.36 -2.57
C HIS A 5 -2.20 4.55 -3.86
N LEU A 6 -2.94 4.89 -4.93
CA LEU A 6 -2.89 4.16 -6.21
C LEU A 6 -1.51 4.16 -6.87
N VAL A 7 -0.75 5.26 -6.76
CA VAL A 7 0.63 5.32 -7.30
C VAL A 7 1.55 4.37 -6.54
N VAL A 8 1.51 4.38 -5.21
CA VAL A 8 2.31 3.45 -4.39
C VAL A 8 1.86 2.01 -4.64
N HIS A 9 0.56 1.77 -4.70
CA HIS A 9 -0.05 0.48 -4.96
C HIS A 9 0.41 -0.11 -6.30
N GLY A 10 0.29 0.67 -7.39
CA GLY A 10 0.75 0.27 -8.72
C GLY A 10 2.27 0.03 -8.76
N ALA A 11 3.07 0.86 -8.09
CA ALA A 11 4.52 0.65 -8.00
C ALA A 11 4.88 -0.65 -7.25
N LEU A 12 4.10 -1.04 -6.23
CA LEU A 12 4.29 -2.31 -5.54
C LEU A 12 3.97 -3.49 -6.46
N HIS A 13 2.89 -3.43 -7.24
CA HIS A 13 2.59 -4.45 -8.25
C HIS A 13 3.69 -4.57 -9.30
N LEU A 14 4.21 -3.45 -9.82
CA LEU A 14 5.33 -3.47 -10.78
C LEU A 14 6.62 -4.10 -10.19
N ARG A 15 6.76 -4.08 -8.85
CA ARG A 15 7.87 -4.72 -8.13
C ARG A 15 7.59 -6.20 -7.79
N GLY A 16 6.44 -6.74 -8.21
CA GLY A 16 6.05 -8.13 -7.99
C GLY A 16 5.36 -8.38 -6.64
N HIS A 17 4.91 -7.33 -5.94
CA HIS A 17 3.98 -7.54 -4.84
C HIS A 17 2.59 -7.85 -5.38
N ASP A 18 1.88 -8.73 -4.69
CA ASP A 18 0.49 -9.05 -4.99
C ASP A 18 -0.31 -9.21 -3.71
N HIS A 19 -1.63 -9.30 -3.84
CA HIS A 19 -2.58 -9.44 -2.75
C HIS A 19 -3.60 -10.57 -2.95
N ASP A 20 -3.37 -11.47 -3.91
CA ASP A 20 -4.23 -12.64 -4.17
C ASP A 20 -4.35 -13.61 -2.97
N GLN A 21 -3.31 -13.70 -2.14
CA GLN A 21 -3.30 -14.53 -0.95
C GLN A 21 -3.30 -13.67 0.32
N PRO A 22 -3.96 -14.10 1.42
CA PRO A 22 -4.01 -13.31 2.65
C PRO A 22 -2.64 -12.95 3.24
N GLY A 23 -1.63 -13.80 3.04
CA GLY A 23 -0.27 -13.53 3.48
C GLY A 23 0.42 -12.43 2.69
N ASP A 24 0.21 -12.44 1.37
CA ASP A 24 0.81 -11.48 0.44
C ASP A 24 0.12 -10.13 0.53
N ALA A 25 -1.21 -10.12 0.65
CA ALA A 25 -2.01 -8.94 0.94
C ALA A 25 -1.48 -8.19 2.17
N ARG A 26 -1.32 -8.89 3.31
CA ARG A 26 -0.77 -8.27 4.53
C ARG A 26 0.63 -7.69 4.33
N ARG A 27 1.49 -8.38 3.56
CA ARG A 27 2.85 -7.88 3.26
C ARG A 27 2.81 -6.62 2.41
N MET A 28 1.96 -6.60 1.40
CA MET A 28 1.76 -5.46 0.51
C MET A 28 1.16 -4.27 1.27
N GLU A 29 0.08 -4.46 2.03
CA GLU A 29 -0.57 -3.44 2.86
C GLU A 29 0.38 -2.79 3.88
N MET A 30 1.20 -3.60 4.58
CA MET A 30 2.22 -3.07 5.49
C MET A 30 3.26 -2.22 4.76
N THR A 31 3.66 -2.64 3.56
CA THR A 31 4.66 -1.92 2.77
C THR A 31 4.09 -0.61 2.24
N GLU A 32 2.88 -0.66 1.70
CA GLU A 32 2.13 0.50 1.23
C GLU A 32 1.93 1.53 2.37
N THR A 33 1.50 1.07 3.55
CA THR A 33 1.34 1.91 4.75
C THR A 33 2.65 2.61 5.12
N ARG A 34 3.78 1.89 5.14
CA ARG A 34 5.09 2.47 5.47
C ARG A 34 5.54 3.53 4.46
N LEU A 35 5.29 3.29 3.17
CA LEU A 35 5.65 4.23 2.11
C LEU A 35 4.78 5.49 2.16
N LEU A 36 3.46 5.33 2.31
CA LEU A 36 2.53 6.45 2.43
C LEU A 36 2.84 7.31 3.66
N HIS A 37 3.15 6.70 4.80
CA HIS A 37 3.57 7.43 6.00
C HIS A 37 4.81 8.30 5.75
N ARG A 38 5.82 7.79 5.03
CA ARG A 38 7.01 8.57 4.64
C ARG A 38 6.69 9.75 3.72
N LEU A 39 5.60 9.66 2.97
CA LEU A 39 5.09 10.73 2.11
C LEU A 39 4.12 11.68 2.85
N GLY A 40 3.93 11.52 4.16
CA GLY A 40 2.97 12.31 4.95
C GLY A 40 1.50 11.98 4.63
N VAL A 41 1.25 10.83 3.98
CA VAL A 41 -0.10 10.38 3.62
C VAL A 41 -0.63 9.43 4.71
N PRO A 42 -1.83 9.70 5.27
CA PRO A 42 -2.48 8.81 6.23
C PRO A 42 -2.70 7.40 5.70
N ASN A 43 -2.68 6.43 6.62
CA ASN A 43 -2.91 5.02 6.29
C ASN A 43 -4.32 4.80 5.71
N PRO A 44 -4.46 4.30 4.46
CA PRO A 44 -5.76 4.07 3.82
C PRO A 44 -6.49 2.82 4.36
N TRP A 45 -5.81 1.90 5.03
CA TRP A 45 -6.35 0.65 5.58
C TRP A 45 -6.91 0.78 7.00
N ARG A 46 -6.74 1.95 7.63
CA ARG A 46 -7.38 2.25 8.90
C ARG A 46 -8.62 3.09 8.63
N PRO A 47 -9.78 2.76 9.26
CA PRO A 47 -10.91 3.68 9.28
C PRO A 47 -10.45 5.03 9.83
N ARG A 48 -11.01 6.11 9.28
CA ARG A 48 -10.79 7.48 9.80
C ARG A 48 -11.36 7.63 11.20
#